data_AF-A0A7S1NYX8-F1
#
_entry.id   AF-A0A7S1NYX8-F1
#
_cell.length_a   1.000
_cell.length_b   1.000
_cell.length_c   1.000
_cell.angle_alpha   90.00
_cell.angle_beta   90.00
_cell.angle_gamma   90.00
#
_symmetry.space_group_name_H-M   'P 1'
#
loop_
_entity.id
_entity.type
_entity.pdbx_description
1 polymer ?
#
loop_
_entity_poly.entity_id
_entity_poly.type
_entity_poly.pdbx_seq_one_letter_code
_entity_poly.pdbx_strand_id
1 'polypeptide(L)'
;RGRGRRGRGRGKGGQNNNGNKKPVDPAHQRMTDRMFEYVWNYYGRDLPEHEKKGLRPGAVRRTSRPPLYFQHQGHSRTIIGAQKRSKGSEVERFLLIFDPGAKPETLMQVCSDRRGGEGRFKRG
;
A
#
# COMPACT_ATOMS: atom_id res chain seq x y z
N ARG A 1 -6.51 -63.68 -4.00
CA ARG A 1 -6.37 -62.61 -2.98
C ARG A 1 -5.08 -61.86 -3.33
N GLY A 2 -4.98 -60.56 -3.59
CA GLY A 2 -5.92 -59.45 -3.57
C GLY A 2 -5.42 -58.32 -4.49
N ARG A 3 -6.30 -57.36 -4.75
CA ARG A 3 -6.18 -56.25 -5.72
C ARG A 3 -5.23 -55.16 -5.19
N GLY A 4 -4.23 -54.77 -5.97
CA GLY A 4 -3.43 -53.55 -5.74
C GLY A 4 -4.00 -52.37 -6.53
N ARG A 5 -4.53 -51.36 -5.82
CA ARG A 5 -5.23 -50.20 -6.37
C ARG A 5 -4.29 -49.13 -6.92
N ARG A 6 -4.81 -48.43 -7.93
CA ARG A 6 -4.38 -47.17 -8.53
C ARG A 6 -3.91 -46.13 -7.50
N GLY A 7 -2.80 -45.46 -7.80
CA GLY A 7 -2.40 -44.20 -7.18
C GLY A 7 -1.65 -43.32 -8.20
N ARG A 8 -2.37 -42.71 -9.15
CA ARG A 8 -1.84 -41.61 -9.96
C ARG A 8 -1.74 -40.38 -9.05
N GLY A 9 -0.59 -40.20 -8.39
CA GLY A 9 -0.24 -38.96 -7.73
C GLY A 9 0.00 -37.87 -8.77
N ARG A 10 -1.04 -37.10 -9.11
CA ARG A 10 -0.88 -35.80 -9.78
C ARG A 10 -0.19 -34.85 -8.79
N GLY A 11 1.13 -34.77 -8.85
CA GLY A 11 1.87 -33.65 -8.27
C GLY A 11 1.37 -32.37 -8.94
N LYS A 12 0.59 -31.58 -8.22
CA LYS A 12 0.25 -30.21 -8.63
C LYS A 12 1.56 -29.44 -8.63
N GLY A 13 2.08 -29.17 -9.83
CA GLY A 13 3.15 -28.20 -10.03
C GLY A 13 2.72 -26.88 -9.39
N GLY A 14 3.40 -26.50 -8.31
CA GLY A 14 3.32 -25.16 -7.78
C GLY A 14 3.83 -24.23 -8.86
N GLN A 15 2.93 -23.47 -9.48
CA GLN A 15 3.30 -22.31 -10.27
C GLN A 15 3.93 -21.32 -9.30
N ASN A 16 5.26 -21.34 -9.21
CA ASN A 16 6.03 -20.28 -8.61
C ASN A 16 5.86 -19.03 -9.48
N ASN A 17 4.79 -18.28 -9.23
CA ASN A 17 4.61 -16.93 -9.73
C ASN A 17 5.54 -15.99 -8.94
N ASN A 18 6.85 -16.23 -8.99
CA ASN A 18 7.82 -15.16 -8.79
C ASN A 18 7.77 -14.33 -10.06
N GLY A 19 6.70 -13.54 -10.16
CA GLY A 19 6.46 -12.61 -11.23
C GLY A 19 7.69 -11.74 -11.38
N ASN A 20 8.30 -11.86 -12.55
CA ASN A 20 9.37 -11.03 -13.06
C ASN A 20 8.89 -9.57 -13.01
N LYS A 21 9.03 -8.91 -11.85
CA LYS A 21 8.75 -7.47 -11.72
C LYS A 21 9.79 -6.79 -12.59
N LYS A 22 9.35 -6.20 -13.70
CA LYS A 22 10.24 -5.42 -14.56
C LYS A 22 10.99 -4.42 -13.69
N PRO A 23 12.30 -4.19 -13.93
CA PRO A 23 13.06 -3.19 -13.19
C PRO A 23 12.31 -1.85 -13.27
N VAL A 24 12.03 -1.26 -12.10
CA VAL A 24 11.48 0.10 -12.04
C VAL A 24 12.58 1.04 -12.48
N ASP A 25 12.27 1.98 -13.38
CA ASP A 25 13.21 3.01 -13.81
C ASP A 25 13.77 3.75 -12.57
N PRO A 26 15.10 3.82 -12.38
CA PRO A 26 15.71 4.52 -11.26
C PRO A 26 15.26 5.97 -11.10
N ALA A 27 14.94 6.67 -12.20
CA ALA A 27 14.42 8.03 -12.15
C ALA A 27 12.99 8.06 -11.58
N HIS A 28 12.15 7.11 -12.00
CA HIS A 28 10.79 6.96 -11.48
C HIS A 28 10.80 6.64 -9.98
N GLN A 29 11.67 5.72 -9.54
CA GLN A 29 11.80 5.37 -8.13
C GLN A 29 12.18 6.58 -7.26
N ARG A 30 13.18 7.36 -7.70
CA ARG A 30 13.61 8.58 -7.00
C ARG A 30 12.51 9.63 -6.90
N MET A 31 11.69 9.78 -7.94
CA MET A 31 10.56 10.70 -7.93
C MET A 31 9.49 10.25 -6.92
N THR A 32 9.16 8.95 -6.93
CA THR A 32 8.21 8.36 -5.98
C THR A 32 8.69 8.51 -4.54
N ASP A 33 9.98 8.31 -4.26
CA ASP A 33 10.55 8.53 -2.93
C ASP A 33 10.44 9.99 -2.49
N ARG A 34 10.74 10.95 -3.37
CA ARG A 34 10.59 12.39 -3.05
C ARG A 34 9.15 12.77 -2.78
N MET A 35 8.22 12.25 -3.58
CA MET A 35 6.79 12.48 -3.39
C MET A 35 6.31 11.91 -2.05
N PHE A 36 6.77 10.70 -1.70
CA PHE A 36 6.48 10.11 -0.41
C PHE A 36 7.01 10.97 0.75
N GLU A 37 8.27 11.40 0.72
CA GLU A 37 8.87 12.20 1.79
C GLU A 37 8.18 13.58 1.91
N TYR A 38 7.76 14.18 0.80
CA TYR A 38 6.94 15.39 0.82
C TYR A 38 5.62 15.17 1.57
N VAL A 39 4.87 14.12 1.22
CA VAL A 39 3.59 13.81 1.87
C VAL A 39 3.78 13.44 3.34
N TRP A 40 4.83 12.67 3.65
CA TRP A 40 5.18 12.28 5.02
C TRP A 40 5.43 13.50 5.90
N ASN A 41 6.23 14.46 5.40
CA ASN A 41 6.53 15.69 6.11
C ASN A 41 5.33 16.63 6.18
N TYR A 42 4.51 16.70 5.12
CA TYR A 42 3.27 17.47 5.11
C TYR A 42 2.39 17.06 6.29
N TYR A 43 1.99 15.79 6.36
CA TYR A 43 1.11 15.31 7.45
C TYR A 43 1.81 15.26 8.81
N GLY A 44 3.15 15.16 8.83
CA GLY A 44 3.99 15.14 10.02
C GLY A 44 4.22 16.49 10.71
N ARG A 45 4.01 17.61 9.99
CA ARG A 45 4.50 18.94 10.38
C ARG A 45 3.97 19.45 11.71
N ASP A 46 2.67 19.35 11.92
CA ASP A 46 1.96 19.97 13.04
C ASP A 46 1.78 19.01 14.22
N LEU A 47 2.38 17.83 14.14
CA LEU A 47 2.26 16.86 15.21
C LEU A 47 3.18 17.24 16.38
N PRO A 48 2.82 16.91 17.63
CA PRO A 48 3.67 17.20 18.78
C PRO A 48 5.07 16.58 18.64
N GLU A 49 6.09 17.26 19.17
CA GLU A 49 7.49 16.80 19.09
C GLU A 49 7.69 15.37 19.66
N HIS A 50 6.97 15.04 20.72
CA HIS A 50 7.02 13.69 21.32
C HIS A 50 6.51 12.61 20.36
N GLU A 51 5.64 12.95 19.42
CA GLU A 51 5.19 12.04 18.37
C GLU A 51 6.09 12.07 17.12
N LYS A 52 6.85 13.14 16.90
CA LYS A 52 7.80 13.26 15.77
C LYS A 52 9.02 12.35 15.92
N LYS A 53 9.43 12.03 17.15
CA LYS A 53 10.59 11.16 17.46
C LYS A 53 10.50 9.73 16.93
N GLY A 54 9.36 9.32 16.39
CA GLY A 54 9.20 8.03 15.73
C GLY A 54 7.86 7.39 16.06
N LEU A 55 7.33 6.62 15.11
CA LEU A 55 6.11 5.85 15.32
C LEU A 55 6.47 4.49 15.94
N ARG A 56 5.78 4.12 17.02
CA ARG A 56 5.76 2.72 17.45
C ARG A 56 5.14 1.87 16.33
N PRO A 57 5.57 0.60 16.15
CA PRO A 57 4.91 -0.30 15.22
C PRO A 57 3.39 -0.34 15.46
N GLY A 58 2.60 -0.19 14.40
CA GLY A 58 1.13 -0.16 14.49
C GLY A 58 0.52 1.17 14.95
N ALA A 59 1.33 2.20 15.26
CA ALA A 59 0.79 3.51 15.63
C ALA A 59 0.18 4.25 14.42
N VAL A 60 -1.00 4.84 14.65
CA VAL A 60 -1.70 5.71 13.70
C VAL A 60 -1.71 7.11 14.27
N ARG A 61 -1.27 8.10 13.48
CA ARG A 61 -1.36 9.52 13.83
C ARG A 61 -2.41 10.19 12.97
N ARG A 62 -3.32 10.89 13.63
CA ARG A 62 -4.33 11.73 12.97
C ARG A 62 -3.84 13.16 12.98
N THR A 63 -4.14 13.88 11.92
CA THR A 63 -3.75 15.28 11.73
C THR A 63 -4.96 16.04 11.22
N SER A 64 -5.02 17.33 11.55
CA SER A 64 -6.06 18.25 11.08
C SER A 64 -5.74 18.84 9.70
N ARG A 65 -4.58 18.51 9.12
CA ARG A 65 -4.20 19.01 7.80
C ARG A 65 -5.14 18.47 6.72
N PRO A 66 -5.52 19.31 5.73
CA PRO A 66 -6.43 18.90 4.69
C PRO A 66 -5.78 17.85 3.76
N PRO A 67 -6.60 17.06 3.03
CA PRO A 67 -6.10 16.17 1.99
C PRO A 67 -5.36 16.92 0.87
N LEU A 68 -4.40 16.25 0.22
CA LEU A 68 -3.63 16.81 -0.89
C LEU A 68 -4.25 16.39 -2.23
N TYR A 69 -4.62 17.37 -3.04
CA TYR A 69 -5.05 17.12 -4.41
C TYR A 69 -3.84 16.80 -5.31
N PHE A 70 -3.92 15.70 -6.05
CA PHE A 70 -2.87 15.24 -6.95
C PHE A 70 -3.42 15.12 -8.38
N GLN A 71 -2.90 15.97 -9.26
CA GLN A 71 -3.25 15.97 -10.67
C GLN A 71 -2.20 15.20 -11.46
N HIS A 72 -2.64 14.29 -12.32
CA HIS A 72 -1.81 13.75 -13.39
C HIS A 72 -2.57 13.85 -14.72
N GLN A 73 -1.92 13.42 -15.81
CA GLN A 73 -2.55 13.45 -17.12
C GLN A 73 -3.85 12.63 -17.11
N GLY A 74 -4.96 13.29 -17.45
CA GLY A 74 -6.27 12.68 -17.65
C GLY A 74 -7.08 12.36 -16.39
N HIS A 75 -6.55 12.56 -15.17
CA HIS A 75 -7.30 12.25 -13.95
C HIS A 75 -6.73 12.92 -12.70
N SER A 76 -7.57 13.05 -11.68
CA SER A 76 -7.18 13.55 -10.37
C SER A 76 -7.40 12.53 -9.27
N ARG A 77 -6.59 12.63 -8.23
CA ARG A 77 -6.69 11.79 -7.03
C ARG A 77 -6.44 12.63 -5.80
N THR A 78 -6.91 12.16 -4.65
CA THR A 78 -6.72 12.84 -3.38
C THR A 78 -5.86 12.00 -2.46
N ILE A 79 -4.68 12.48 -2.08
CA ILE A 79 -3.80 11.81 -1.12
C ILE A 79 -4.27 12.17 0.28
N ILE A 80 -4.69 11.17 1.06
CA ILE A 80 -5.25 11.32 2.41
C ILE A 80 -4.27 10.90 3.52
N GLY A 81 -3.07 10.41 3.16
CA GLY A 81 -2.06 10.01 4.13
C GLY A 81 -0.88 9.26 3.52
N ALA A 82 0.01 8.80 4.38
CA ALA A 82 1.16 7.97 4.03
C ALA A 82 1.42 6.92 5.11
N GLN A 83 1.98 5.78 4.73
CA GLN A 83 2.30 4.67 5.63
C GLN A 83 3.73 4.19 5.37
N LYS A 84 4.47 3.94 6.44
CA LYS A 84 5.70 3.13 6.43
C LYS A 84 5.37 1.76 7.03
N ARG A 85 5.76 0.68 6.36
CA ARG A 85 5.62 -0.69 6.85
C ARG A 85 6.99 -1.36 6.85
N SER A 86 7.46 -1.77 8.03
CA SER A 86 8.69 -2.54 8.15
C SER A 86 8.40 -4.02 8.00
N LYS A 87 9.17 -4.71 7.16
CA LYS A 87 9.13 -6.16 6.98
C LYS A 87 10.57 -6.69 7.04
N GLY A 88 11.02 -7.02 8.25
CA GLY A 88 12.43 -7.33 8.49
C GLY A 88 13.31 -6.07 8.34
N SER A 89 14.37 -6.15 7.54
CA SER A 89 15.22 -5.00 7.19
C SER A 89 14.63 -4.09 6.11
N GLU A 90 13.60 -4.54 5.39
CA GLU A 90 12.97 -3.76 4.34
C GLU A 90 11.91 -2.80 4.91
N VAL A 91 11.90 -1.57 4.40
CA VAL A 91 10.88 -0.57 4.72
C VAL A 91 10.11 -0.26 3.45
N GLU A 92 8.85 -0.67 3.43
CA GLU A 92 7.91 -0.34 2.37
C GLU A 92 7.22 0.99 2.68
N ARG A 93 6.97 1.78 1.64
CA ARG A 93 6.36 3.10 1.69
C ARG A 93 5.11 3.10 0.83
N PHE A 94 4.00 3.59 1.37
CA PHE A 94 2.72 3.66 0.67
C PHE A 94 2.09 5.04 0.82
N LEU A 95 1.57 5.57 -0.28
CA LEU A 95 0.61 6.67 -0.25
C LEU A 95 -0.79 6.11 -0.07
N LEU A 96 -1.59 6.77 0.78
CA LEU A 96 -3.01 6.48 0.93
C LEU A 96 -3.78 7.43 0.02
N ILE A 97 -4.41 6.89 -1.02
CA ILE A 97 -5.01 7.68 -2.09
C ILE A 97 -6.50 7.34 -2.23
N PHE A 98 -7.34 8.35 -2.11
CA PHE A 98 -8.73 8.32 -2.53
C PHE A 98 -8.82 8.66 -4.02
N ASP A 99 -9.51 7.82 -4.79
CA ASP A 99 -9.67 7.94 -6.23
C ASP A 99 -11.16 8.05 -6.57
N PRO A 100 -11.65 9.19 -7.09
CA PRO A 100 -13.06 9.35 -7.46
C PRO A 100 -13.47 8.48 -8.66
N GLY A 101 -12.51 7.96 -9.43
CA GLY A 101 -12.77 6.99 -10.49
C GLY A 101 -12.99 5.56 -9.98
N ALA A 102 -12.81 5.29 -8.68
CA ALA A 102 -13.08 3.98 -8.10
C ALA A 102 -14.58 3.68 -8.08
N LYS A 103 -14.94 2.45 -8.45
CA LYS A 103 -16.34 2.01 -8.39
C LYS A 103 -16.89 2.12 -6.96
N PRO A 104 -18.13 2.62 -6.76
CA PRO A 104 -18.72 2.78 -5.43
C PRO A 104 -18.66 1.51 -4.56
N GLU A 105 -18.83 0.32 -5.15
CA GLU A 105 -18.76 -0.96 -4.43
C GLU A 105 -17.37 -1.21 -3.85
N THR A 106 -16.34 -0.76 -4.57
CA THR A 106 -14.94 -0.83 -4.12
C THR A 106 -14.76 -0.01 -2.84
N LEU A 107 -15.34 1.19 -2.79
CA LEU A 107 -15.28 2.08 -1.64
C LEU A 107 -16.12 1.54 -0.47
N MET A 108 -17.37 1.15 -0.73
CA MET A 108 -18.27 0.60 0.28
C MET A 108 -17.70 -0.63 0.96
N GLN A 109 -17.08 -1.53 0.21
CA GLN A 109 -16.47 -2.72 0.78
C GLN A 109 -15.23 -2.39 1.61
N VAL A 110 -14.47 -1.32 1.31
CA VAL A 110 -13.42 -0.85 2.24
C VAL A 110 -14.02 -0.24 3.50
N CYS A 111 -15.09 0.55 3.39
CA CYS A 111 -15.77 1.10 4.56
C CYS A 111 -16.38 0.00 5.44
N SER A 112 -16.82 -1.10 4.83
CA SER A 112 -17.42 -2.24 5.52
C SER A 112 -16.38 -3.20 6.12
N ASP A 113 -15.19 -3.27 5.52
CA ASP A 113 -14.11 -4.14 5.98
C ASP A 113 -13.32 -3.46 7.10
N ARG A 114 -13.70 -3.77 8.36
CA ARG A 114 -13.05 -3.25 9.57
C ARG A 114 -11.56 -3.62 9.69
N ARG A 115 -11.04 -4.49 8.82
CA ARG A 115 -9.62 -4.90 8.78
C ARG A 115 -8.74 -4.00 7.92
N GLY A 116 -9.29 -2.91 7.37
CA GLY A 116 -8.54 -1.91 6.62
C GLY A 116 -8.38 -2.32 5.16
N GLY A 117 -8.90 -1.50 4.24
CA GLY A 117 -8.83 -1.72 2.80
C GLY A 117 -7.45 -1.54 2.19
N GLU A 118 -6.43 -2.13 2.80
CA GLU A 118 -5.01 -1.93 2.50
C GLU A 118 -4.67 -2.15 1.03
N GLY A 119 -5.32 -3.09 0.33
CA GLY A 119 -5.07 -3.34 -1.09
C GLY A 119 -5.67 -2.33 -2.07
N ARG A 120 -6.52 -1.40 -1.60
CA ARG A 120 -7.29 -0.48 -2.47
C ARG A 120 -6.89 0.98 -2.34
N PHE A 121 -6.43 1.38 -1.15
CA PHE A 121 -5.95 2.74 -0.89
C PHE A 121 -4.44 2.90 -1.02
N LYS A 122 -3.67 1.81 -0.90
CA LYS A 122 -2.21 1.87 -0.94
C LYS A 122 -1.70 1.88 -2.37
N ARG A 123 -0.89 2.89 -2.69
CA ARG A 123 -0.04 2.90 -3.87
C ARG A 123 1.42 2.98 -3.39
N GLY A 124 2.24 2.04 -3.82
CA GLY A 124 3.67 1.92 -3.53
C GLY A 124 4.43 1.51 -4.77
#